data_AF-I4EK83-F1
#
_entry.id   AF-I4EK83-F1
#
_cell.length_a   1.000
_cell.length_b   1.000
_cell.length_c   1.000
_cell.angle_alpha   90.00
_cell.angle_beta   90.00
_cell.angle_gamma   90.00
#
_symmetry.space_group_name_H-M   'P 1'
#
loop_
_entity.id
_entity.type
_entity.pdbx_description
1 polymer ?
#
loop_
_entity_poly.entity_id
_entity_poly.type
_entity_poly.pdbx_seq_one_letter_code
_entity_poly.pdbx_strand_id
1 'polypeptide(L)'
;MLRRALVAFGVVYLVVAAILFAANLALPLAIYLAAGGLVLVIAILFERRGYRPPVNRKRGSWRSTSERFIDPASGRLIEVRYNPETGERDYVDIGPAR
;
A
#
# COMPACT_ATOMS: atom_id res chain seq x y z
N MET A 1 -0.43 -8.29 -6.55
CA MET A 1 0.72 -9.14 -6.95
C MET A 1 2.03 -8.37 -6.95
N LEU A 2 2.04 -7.13 -7.45
CA LEU A 2 3.21 -6.23 -7.46
C LEU A 2 3.93 -6.13 -6.10
N ARG A 3 3.20 -5.87 -5.01
CA ARG A 3 3.79 -5.79 -3.65
C ARG A 3 4.62 -7.02 -3.29
N ARG A 4 4.12 -8.23 -3.58
CA ARG A 4 4.82 -9.48 -3.28
C ARG A 4 6.06 -9.63 -4.16
N ALA A 5 5.96 -9.28 -5.43
CA ALA A 5 7.10 -9.31 -6.37
C ALA A 5 8.21 -8.34 -5.94
N LEU A 6 7.85 -7.11 -5.57
CA LEU A 6 8.81 -6.11 -5.11
C LEU A 6 9.48 -6.52 -3.78
N VAL A 7 8.73 -7.07 -2.82
CA VAL A 7 9.33 -7.62 -1.60
C VAL A 7 10.28 -8.77 -1.92
N ALA A 8 9.88 -9.70 -2.79
CA ALA A 8 10.76 -10.81 -3.19
C ALA A 8 12.05 -10.29 -3.85
N PHE A 9 11.94 -9.28 -4.70
CA PHE A 9 13.09 -8.64 -5.35
C PHE A 9 14.03 -7.98 -4.32
N GLY A 10 13.47 -7.25 -3.36
CA GLY A 10 14.24 -6.67 -2.25
C GLY A 10 14.95 -7.72 -1.40
N VAL A 11 14.29 -8.85 -1.10
CA VAL A 11 14.90 -9.97 -0.38
C VAL A 11 16.04 -10.59 -1.18
N VAL A 12 15.88 -10.80 -2.48
CA VAL A 12 16.96 -11.31 -3.35
C VAL A 12 18.17 -10.38 -3.32
N TYR A 13 17.96 -9.06 -3.39
CA TYR A 13 19.05 -8.08 -3.27
C TYR A 13 19.82 -8.23 -1.96
N LEU A 14 19.10 -8.37 -0.83
CA LEU A 14 19.71 -8.55 0.48
C LEU A 14 20.46 -9.87 0.61
N VAL A 15 19.94 -10.96 0.05
CA VAL A 15 20.61 -12.28 0.06
C VAL A 15 21.89 -12.23 -0.77
N VAL A 16 21.84 -11.69 -1.98
CA VAL A 16 23.02 -11.55 -2.84
C VAL A 16 24.07 -10.65 -2.19
N ALA A 17 23.65 -9.52 -1.60
CA ALA A 17 24.54 -8.64 -0.86
C ALA A 17 25.23 -9.35 0.31
N ALA A 18 24.48 -10.14 1.09
CA ALA A 18 25.03 -10.89 2.22
C ALA A 18 26.06 -11.94 1.78
N ILE A 19 25.81 -12.65 0.68
CA ILE A 19 26.75 -13.63 0.11
C ILE A 19 28.04 -12.93 -0.34
N LEU A 20 27.93 -11.84 -1.10
CA LEU A 20 29.08 -11.08 -1.59
C LEU A 20 29.91 -10.50 -0.43
N PHE A 21 29.24 -9.97 0.58
CA PHE A 21 29.88 -9.43 1.78
C PHE A 21 30.61 -10.52 2.57
N ALA A 22 29.97 -11.67 2.81
CA ALA A 22 30.56 -12.80 3.52
C ALA A 22 31.77 -13.41 2.78
N ALA A 23 31.74 -13.37 1.45
CA ALA A 23 32.86 -13.80 0.60
C ALA A 23 33.95 -12.72 0.42
N ASN A 24 33.78 -11.53 1.02
CA ASN A 24 34.64 -10.36 0.84
C ASN A 24 34.87 -9.97 -0.64
N LEU A 25 33.86 -10.20 -1.48
CA LEU A 25 33.93 -10.01 -2.93
C LEU A 25 33.09 -8.80 -3.34
N ALA A 26 33.64 -7.96 -4.21
CA ALA A 26 32.93 -6.81 -4.80
C ALA A 26 32.18 -5.97 -3.75
N LEU A 27 32.86 -5.62 -2.64
CA LEU A 27 32.25 -4.91 -1.50
C LEU A 27 31.41 -3.67 -1.88
N PRO A 28 31.82 -2.82 -2.85
CA PRO A 28 30.97 -1.70 -3.29
C PRO A 28 29.61 -2.15 -3.83
N LEU A 29 29.58 -3.25 -4.60
CA LEU A 29 28.34 -3.83 -5.12
C LEU A 29 27.51 -4.44 -3.98
N ALA A 30 28.14 -5.13 -3.04
CA ALA A 30 27.45 -5.68 -1.87
C ALA A 30 26.74 -4.58 -1.07
N ILE A 31 27.43 -3.46 -0.81
CA ILE A 31 26.86 -2.30 -0.10
C ILE A 31 25.70 -1.68 -0.91
N TYR A 32 25.88 -1.50 -2.22
CA TYR A 32 24.83 -0.96 -3.09
C TYR A 32 23.56 -1.83 -3.07
N LEU A 33 23.72 -3.14 -3.23
CA LEU A 33 22.60 -4.09 -3.19
C LEU A 33 21.94 -4.14 -1.81
N ALA A 34 22.73 -4.11 -0.72
CA ALA A 34 22.20 -4.06 0.64
C ALA A 34 21.36 -2.80 0.87
N ALA A 35 21.90 -1.63 0.52
CA ALA A 35 21.20 -0.36 0.68
C ALA A 35 19.92 -0.32 -0.17
N GLY A 36 19.99 -0.69 -1.45
CA GLY A 36 18.84 -0.73 -2.34
C GLY A 36 17.76 -1.71 -1.90
N GLY A 37 18.16 -2.94 -1.52
CA GLY A 37 17.25 -3.95 -1.01
C GLY A 37 16.55 -3.51 0.28
N LEU A 38 17.30 -2.88 1.20
CA LEU A 38 16.76 -2.38 2.45
C LEU A 38 15.76 -1.25 2.21
N VAL A 39 16.10 -0.26 1.38
CA VAL A 39 15.19 0.83 1.01
C VAL A 39 13.91 0.28 0.40
N LEU A 40 14.01 -0.70 -0.49
CA LEU A 40 12.87 -1.27 -1.20
C LEU A 40 11.95 -2.04 -0.25
N VAL A 41 12.50 -2.87 0.63
CA VAL A 41 11.73 -3.59 1.65
C VAL A 41 11.08 -2.61 2.64
N ILE A 42 11.84 -1.66 3.17
CA ILE A 42 11.33 -0.64 4.10
C ILE A 42 10.21 0.16 3.44
N ALA A 43 10.42 0.69 2.23
CA ALA A 43 9.41 1.47 1.52
C ALA A 43 8.07 0.74 1.42
N ILE A 44 8.08 -0.56 1.14
CA ILE A 44 6.87 -1.39 1.01
C ILE A 44 6.25 -1.78 2.36
N LEU A 45 7.06 -1.91 3.40
CA LEU A 45 6.57 -2.13 4.76
C LEU A 45 5.89 -0.88 5.30
N PHE A 46 6.43 0.30 4.99
CA PHE A 46 5.90 1.59 5.39
C PHE A 46 4.90 2.20 4.40
N GLU A 47 4.68 1.58 3.24
CA GLU A 47 3.66 1.99 2.29
C GLU A 47 2.28 1.92 2.97
N ARG A 48 1.75 3.10 3.31
CA ARG A 48 0.42 3.21 3.92
C ARG A 48 -0.62 2.71 2.92
N ARG A 49 -1.47 1.78 3.37
CA ARG A 49 -2.59 1.21 2.60
C ARG A 49 -3.57 2.30 2.17
N GLY A 50 -3.30 2.91 1.02
CA GLY A 50 -4.22 3.76 0.27
C GLY A 50 -4.09 5.26 0.54
N TYR A 51 -4.14 6.04 -0.54
CA TYR A 51 -4.38 7.48 -0.54
C TYR A 51 -5.85 7.79 -0.20
N ARG A 52 -6.31 7.33 0.97
CA ARG A 52 -7.61 7.77 1.50
C ARG A 52 -7.33 8.81 2.57
N PRO A 53 -7.71 10.08 2.36
CA PRO A 53 -7.68 11.07 3.42
C PRO A 53 -8.42 10.49 4.63
N PRO A 54 -7.87 10.58 5.84
CA PRO A 54 -8.60 10.19 7.04
C PRO A 54 -9.82 11.10 7.15
N VAL A 55 -11.01 10.55 6.99
CA VAL A 55 -12.27 11.30 7.08
C VAL A 55 -12.85 11.13 8.48
N ASN A 56 -13.33 12.23 9.07
CA ASN A 56 -13.94 12.16 10.39
C ASN A 56 -15.42 11.73 10.28
N ARG A 57 -15.65 10.42 10.35
CA ARG A 57 -17.00 9.81 10.27
C ARG A 57 -17.96 10.27 11.37
N LYS A 58 -17.46 10.85 12.47
CA LYS A 58 -18.29 11.37 13.57
C LYS A 58 -18.69 12.83 13.38
N ARG A 59 -18.07 13.55 12.43
CA ARG A 59 -18.35 14.96 12.19
C ARG A 59 -19.27 15.10 10.98
N GLY A 60 -20.46 15.66 11.22
CA GLY A 60 -21.45 16.00 10.20
C GLY A 60 -22.39 14.87 9.78
N SER A 61 -23.40 15.26 9.00
CA SER A 61 -24.47 14.38 8.52
C SER A 61 -24.11 13.65 7.22
N TRP A 62 -23.46 12.50 7.34
CA TRP A 62 -23.11 11.64 6.19
C TRP A 62 -24.36 11.13 5.46
N ARG A 63 -24.45 11.40 4.15
CA ARG A 63 -25.56 10.97 3.29
C ARG A 63 -25.07 9.98 2.24
N SER A 64 -25.83 8.92 2.00
CA SER A 64 -25.59 8.04 0.84
C SER A 64 -25.87 8.80 -0.45
N THR A 65 -24.98 8.69 -1.43
CA THR A 65 -25.18 9.27 -2.77
C THR A 65 -25.78 8.27 -3.75
N SER A 66 -26.19 7.08 -3.28
CA SER A 66 -26.59 5.89 -4.07
C SER A 66 -25.55 5.38 -5.08
N GLU A 67 -24.43 6.07 -5.26
CA GLU A 67 -23.30 5.67 -6.08
C GLU A 67 -22.59 4.46 -5.44
N ARG A 68 -22.49 3.37 -6.21
CA ARG A 68 -21.85 2.13 -5.79
C ARG A 68 -20.93 1.62 -6.89
N PHE A 69 -19.78 1.10 -6.50
CA PHE A 69 -18.84 0.47 -7.43
C PHE A 69 -18.09 -0.68 -6.77
N ILE A 70 -17.57 -1.59 -7.58
CA ILE A 70 -16.71 -2.68 -7.10
C ILE A 70 -15.29 -2.15 -7.07
N ASP A 71 -14.66 -2.16 -5.89
CA ASP A 71 -13.25 -1.81 -5.75
C ASP A 71 -12.40 -2.89 -6.43
N PRO A 72 -11.67 -2.58 -7.53
CA PRO A 72 -10.90 -3.59 -8.26
C PRO A 72 -9.75 -4.16 -7.42
N ALA A 73 -9.30 -3.45 -6.38
CA ALA A 73 -8.23 -3.92 -5.51
C ALA A 73 -8.69 -4.97 -4.49
N SER A 74 -9.95 -4.88 -4.03
CA SER A 74 -10.48 -5.75 -2.99
C SER A 74 -11.64 -6.65 -3.43
N GLY A 75 -12.25 -6.39 -4.60
CA GLY A 75 -13.45 -7.06 -5.09
C GLY A 75 -14.71 -6.73 -4.30
N ARG A 76 -14.66 -5.74 -3.41
CA ARG A 76 -15.75 -5.40 -2.49
C ARG A 76 -16.62 -4.28 -3.04
N LEU A 77 -17.90 -4.32 -2.68
CA LEU A 77 -18.85 -3.30 -3.05
C LEU A 77 -18.65 -2.08 -2.15
N ILE A 78 -18.31 -0.96 -2.77
CA ILE A 78 -18.10 0.32 -2.10
C ILE A 78 -19.29 1.22 -2.37
N GLU A 79 -19.84 1.81 -1.32
CA GLU A 79 -20.82 2.90 -1.38
C GLU A 79 -20.12 4.23 -1.13
N VAL A 80 -20.44 5.23 -1.96
CA VAL A 80 -19.97 6.60 -1.74
C VAL A 80 -20.94 7.33 -0.82
N ARG A 81 -20.39 7.99 0.20
CA ARG A 81 -21.13 8.88 1.09
C ARG A 81 -20.57 10.28 0.99
N TYR A 82 -21.45 11.26 1.06
CA TYR A 82 -21.11 12.68 0.99
C TYR A 82 -21.50 13.38 2.28
N ASN A 83 -20.62 14.24 2.76
CA ASN A 83 -20.91 15.13 3.87
C ASN A 83 -21.19 16.55 3.32
N PRO A 84 -22.45 17.03 3.37
CA PRO A 84 -22.81 18.34 2.85
C PRO A 84 -22.24 19.51 3.66
N GLU A 85 -21.85 19.30 4.91
CA GLU A 85 -21.30 20.35 5.77
C GLU A 85 -19.81 20.58 5.50
N THR A 86 -19.06 19.52 5.18
CA THR A 86 -17.60 19.59 4.96
C THR A 86 -17.20 19.48 3.49
N GLY A 87 -18.11 19.01 2.62
CA GLY A 87 -17.80 18.68 1.23
C GLY A 87 -17.02 17.38 1.04
N GLU A 88 -16.75 16.63 2.12
CA GLU A 88 -15.95 15.41 2.06
C GLU A 88 -16.71 14.23 1.46
N ARG A 89 -15.98 13.32 0.82
CA ARG A 89 -16.49 12.02 0.32
C ARG A 89 -15.83 10.87 1.10
N ASP A 90 -16.64 9.97 1.65
CA ASP A 90 -16.17 8.73 2.27
C ASP A 90 -16.56 7.53 1.41
N TYR A 91 -15.67 6.55 1.36
CA TYR A 91 -15.81 5.34 0.54
C TYR A 91 -15.96 4.16 1.50
N VAL A 92 -17.20 3.69 1.67
CA VAL A 92 -17.56 2.70 2.69
C VAL A 92 -17.74 1.34 2.05
N ASP A 93 -17.05 0.34 2.59
CA ASP A 93 -17.26 -1.07 2.23
C ASP A 93 -18.61 -1.54 2.78
N ILE A 94 -19.51 -1.95 1.89
CA ILE A 94 -20.85 -2.45 2.22
C ILE A 94 -21.00 -3.97 2.01
N GLY A 95 -19.88 -4.68 1.82
CA GLY A 95 -19.84 -6.14 1.72
C GLY A 95 -19.52 -6.68 0.32
N PRO A 96 -19.75 -7.98 0.08
CA PRO A 96 -19.44 -8.60 -1.21
C PRO A 96 -20.36 -8.07 -2.32
N ALA A 97 -19.82 -7.93 -3.52
CA ALA A 97 -20.62 -7.73 -4.72
C ALA A 97 -21.52 -8.98 -4.90
N ARG A 98 -22.84 -8.79 -4.86
CA ARG A 98 -23.82 -9.85 -5.17
C ARG A 98 -24.02 -9.97 -6.66
#